data_AF-A0A953I7I0-F1
#
_entry.id   AF-A0A953I7I0-F1
#
_cell.length_a   1.000
_cell.length_b   1.000
_cell.length_c   1.000
_cell.angle_alpha   90.00
_cell.angle_beta   90.00
_cell.angle_gamma   90.00
#
_symmetry.space_group_name_H-M   'P 1'
#
loop_
_entity.id
_entity.type
_entity.pdbx_description
1 polymer ?
#
loop_
_entity_poly.entity_id
_entity_poly.type
_entity_poly.pdbx_seq_one_letter_code
_entity_poly.pdbx_strand_id
1 'polypeptide(L)'
;MTQDARTLGNLSVQLAAEGRWQEALQAAHACLRLAEPGSVLYLWVLHMLACTYVDAGLPHRARPYARAYLRQAATHPQLEPYTPYVVRAMGHIAHQERRLSAAMAWLHRAERLFTARGDWEQAERTAITLAWVLIRLRRPEAALQALSCYK
;
A
#
# COMPACT_ATOMS: atom_id res chain seq x y z
N MET A 1 -10.68 -23.70 10.13
CA MET A 1 -9.70 -22.70 10.62
C MET A 1 -9.03 -21.91 9.49
N THR A 2 -8.14 -22.48 8.66
CA THR A 2 -7.47 -21.71 7.58
C THR A 2 -8.43 -21.20 6.49
N GLN A 3 -9.48 -21.97 6.19
CA GLN A 3 -10.52 -21.61 5.23
C GLN A 3 -11.37 -20.42 5.72
N ASP A 4 -11.60 -20.33 7.03
CA ASP A 4 -12.31 -19.21 7.66
C ASP A 4 -11.47 -17.93 7.58
N ALA A 5 -10.17 -18.04 7.86
CA ALA A 5 -9.25 -16.93 7.76
C ALA A 5 -9.16 -16.40 6.31
N ARG A 6 -8.99 -17.28 5.31
CA ARG A 6 -8.90 -16.84 3.92
C ARG A 6 -10.19 -16.20 3.41
N THR A 7 -11.34 -16.72 3.84
CA THR A 7 -12.65 -16.12 3.55
C THR A 7 -12.77 -14.71 4.10
N LEU A 8 -12.34 -14.48 5.35
CA LEU A 8 -12.32 -13.14 5.96
C LEU A 8 -11.38 -12.18 5.23
N GLY A 9 -10.23 -12.66 4.76
CA GLY A 9 -9.31 -11.85 3.96
C GLY A 9 -9.92 -11.44 2.62
N ASN A 10 -10.56 -12.37 1.90
CA ASN A 10 -11.27 -12.06 0.66
C ASN A 10 -12.41 -11.05 0.88
N LEU A 11 -13.20 -11.23 1.94
CA LEU A 11 -14.25 -10.30 2.35
C LEU A 11 -13.68 -8.90 2.60
N SER A 12 -12.54 -8.80 3.30
CA SER A 12 -11.88 -7.51 3.51
C SER A 12 -11.54 -6.80 2.20
N VAL A 13 -11.04 -7.52 1.18
CA VAL A 13 -10.71 -6.93 -0.12
C VAL A 13 -11.96 -6.40 -0.81
N GLN A 14 -13.05 -7.18 -0.82
CA GLN A 14 -14.32 -6.77 -1.44
C GLN A 14 -14.91 -5.53 -0.76
N LEU A 15 -14.97 -5.54 0.58
CA LEU A 15 -15.46 -4.40 1.35
C LEU A 15 -14.62 -3.14 1.12
N ALA A 16 -13.29 -3.28 1.00
CA ALA A 16 -12.41 -2.16 0.67
C ALA A 16 -12.69 -1.62 -0.75
N ALA A 17 -12.89 -2.50 -1.74
CA ALA A 17 -13.24 -2.08 -3.09
C ALA A 17 -14.58 -1.31 -3.16
N GLU A 18 -15.52 -1.61 -2.25
CA GLU A 18 -16.80 -0.90 -2.10
C GLU A 18 -16.69 0.40 -1.27
N GLY A 19 -15.49 0.75 -0.78
CA GLY A 19 -15.29 1.91 0.09
C GLY A 19 -15.80 1.73 1.52
N ARG A 20 -16.17 0.51 1.92
CA ARG A 20 -16.64 0.16 3.27
C ARG A 20 -15.47 -0.10 4.21
N TRP A 21 -14.67 0.95 4.42
CA TRP A 21 -13.36 0.86 5.06
C TRP A 21 -13.38 0.28 6.47
N GLN A 22 -14.38 0.65 7.28
CA GLN A 22 -14.46 0.18 8.67
C GLN A 22 -14.71 -1.32 8.73
N GLU A 23 -15.61 -1.83 7.89
CA GLU A 23 -15.95 -3.25 7.82
C GLU A 23 -14.81 -4.05 7.21
N ALA A 24 -14.15 -3.51 6.17
CA ALA A 24 -12.95 -4.09 5.61
C ALA A 24 -11.85 -4.27 6.68
N LEU A 25 -11.59 -3.22 7.48
CA LEU A 25 -10.63 -3.29 8.57
C LEU A 25 -11.05 -4.33 9.62
N GLN A 26 -12.33 -4.42 9.98
CA GLN A 26 -12.81 -5.44 10.93
C GLN A 26 -12.53 -6.86 10.41
N ALA A 27 -12.87 -7.13 9.15
CA ALA A 27 -12.62 -8.41 8.50
C ALA A 27 -11.12 -8.74 8.42
N ALA A 28 -10.28 -7.76 8.04
CA ALA A 28 -8.84 -7.92 8.01
C ALA A 28 -8.24 -8.22 9.39
N HIS A 29 -8.65 -7.53 10.46
CA HIS A 29 -8.16 -7.84 11.81
C HIS A 29 -8.63 -9.20 12.30
N ALA A 30 -9.85 -9.63 11.95
CA ALA A 30 -10.32 -10.98 12.24
C ALA A 30 -9.47 -12.04 11.51
N CYS A 31 -9.17 -11.80 10.23
CA CYS A 31 -8.27 -12.64 9.46
C CYS A 31 -6.86 -12.70 10.10
N LEU A 32 -6.31 -11.55 10.52
CA LEU A 32 -4.99 -11.47 11.14
C LEU A 32 -4.88 -12.30 12.42
N ARG A 33 -5.92 -12.28 13.26
CA ARG A 33 -5.97 -13.07 14.51
C ARG A 33 -5.92 -14.58 14.27
N LEU A 34 -6.38 -15.04 13.11
CA LEU A 34 -6.42 -16.45 12.74
C LEU A 34 -5.19 -16.89 11.93
N ALA A 35 -4.44 -15.93 11.37
CA ALA A 35 -3.30 -16.22 10.52
C ALA A 35 -2.05 -16.49 11.36
N GLU A 36 -1.34 -17.57 11.06
CA GLU A 36 -0.06 -17.89 11.70
C GLU A 36 0.98 -16.80 11.40
N PRO A 37 1.65 -16.22 12.41
CA PRO A 37 2.66 -15.19 12.21
C PRO A 37 3.75 -15.61 11.22
N GLY A 38 4.05 -14.73 10.26
CA GLY A 38 5.05 -15.00 9.21
C GLY A 38 4.55 -15.86 8.05
N SER A 39 3.36 -16.46 8.14
CA SER A 39 2.77 -17.16 7.00
C SER A 39 2.43 -16.21 5.85
N VAL A 40 2.29 -16.76 4.64
CA VAL A 40 1.87 -15.99 3.45
C VAL A 40 0.53 -15.31 3.67
N LEU A 41 -0.41 -16.00 4.33
CA LEU A 41 -1.71 -15.42 4.70
C LEU A 41 -1.55 -14.25 5.67
N TYR A 42 -0.73 -14.40 6.71
CA TYR A 42 -0.47 -13.32 7.66
C TYR A 42 0.09 -12.08 6.98
N LEU A 43 1.12 -12.24 6.14
CA LEU A 43 1.72 -11.13 5.41
C LEU A 43 0.74 -10.54 4.39
N TRP A 44 -0.05 -11.37 3.71
CA TRP A 44 -1.14 -10.87 2.87
C TRP A 44 -2.13 -10.03 3.69
N VAL A 45 -2.47 -10.39 4.93
CA VAL A 45 -3.32 -9.53 5.76
C VAL A 45 -2.65 -8.22 6.16
N LEU A 46 -1.35 -8.24 6.45
CA LEU A 46 -0.61 -7.01 6.74
C LEU A 46 -0.61 -6.03 5.56
N HIS A 47 -0.50 -6.53 4.33
CA HIS A 47 -0.57 -5.68 3.13
C HIS A 47 -1.96 -5.03 3.03
N MET A 48 -3.04 -5.80 3.25
CA MET A 48 -4.42 -5.28 3.23
C MET A 48 -4.60 -4.19 4.27
N LEU A 49 -4.25 -4.46 5.54
CA LEU A 49 -4.36 -3.48 6.62
C LEU A 49 -3.57 -2.20 6.32
N ALA A 50 -2.35 -2.34 5.80
CA ALA A 50 -1.54 -1.18 5.42
C ALA A 50 -2.22 -0.30 4.37
N CYS A 51 -2.81 -0.90 3.33
CA CYS A 51 -3.47 -0.16 2.26
C CYS A 51 -4.81 0.41 2.73
N THR A 52 -5.68 -0.42 3.32
CA THR A 52 -7.01 0.00 3.77
C THR A 52 -6.95 1.11 4.82
N TYR A 53 -5.97 1.11 5.73
CA TYR A 53 -5.80 2.23 6.65
C TYR A 53 -5.38 3.53 5.96
N VAL A 54 -4.58 3.46 4.90
CA VAL A 54 -4.23 4.64 4.08
C VAL A 54 -5.47 5.16 3.35
N ASP A 55 -6.20 4.27 2.69
CA ASP A 55 -7.40 4.62 1.91
C ASP A 55 -8.51 5.19 2.81
N ALA A 56 -8.60 4.71 4.05
CA ALA A 56 -9.50 5.26 5.08
C ALA A 56 -9.06 6.60 5.67
N GLY A 57 -7.94 7.19 5.22
CA GLY A 57 -7.42 8.46 5.77
C GLY A 57 -6.76 8.34 7.15
N LEU A 58 -6.38 7.12 7.56
CA LEU A 58 -5.79 6.81 8.86
C LEU A 58 -4.36 6.24 8.76
N PRO A 59 -3.42 6.84 8.00
CA PRO A 59 -2.12 6.23 7.71
C PRO A 59 -1.21 6.07 8.93
N HIS A 60 -1.42 6.82 10.01
CA HIS A 60 -0.69 6.59 11.27
C HIS A 60 -0.92 5.17 11.82
N ARG A 61 -2.11 4.59 11.59
CA ARG A 61 -2.44 3.20 11.94
C ARG A 61 -1.89 2.18 10.93
N ALA A 62 -1.62 2.58 9.69
CA ALA A 62 -1.07 1.71 8.65
C ALA A 62 0.40 1.33 8.87
N ARG A 63 1.20 2.25 9.44
CA ARG A 63 2.66 2.12 9.63
C ARG A 63 3.14 0.80 10.23
N PRO A 64 2.61 0.30 11.36
CA PRO A 64 3.08 -0.96 11.94
C PRO A 64 2.89 -2.14 10.99
N TYR A 65 1.76 -2.20 10.27
CA TYR A 65 1.46 -3.27 9.32
C TYR A 65 2.38 -3.20 8.09
N ALA A 66 2.56 -2.01 7.51
CA ALA A 66 3.45 -1.81 6.37
C ALA A 66 4.91 -2.20 6.70
N ARG A 67 5.40 -1.81 7.89
CA ARG A 67 6.74 -2.17 8.36
C ARG A 67 6.89 -3.67 8.63
N ALA A 68 5.90 -4.29 9.25
CA ALA A 68 5.93 -5.73 9.51
C ALA A 68 5.93 -6.52 8.19
N TYR A 69 5.11 -6.13 7.23
CA TYR A 69 5.09 -6.70 5.89
C TYR A 69 6.44 -6.60 5.19
N LEU A 70 6.98 -5.38 5.03
CA LEU A 70 8.20 -5.14 4.26
C LEU A 70 9.44 -5.84 4.86
N ARG A 71 9.45 -6.10 6.17
CA ARG A 71 10.54 -6.85 6.83
C ARG A 71 10.56 -8.34 6.47
N GLN A 72 9.41 -8.90 6.14
CA GLN A 72 9.25 -10.35 5.99
C GLN A 72 8.93 -10.77 4.56
N ALA A 73 8.21 -9.95 3.78
CA ALA A 73 7.74 -10.32 2.45
C ALA A 73 8.86 -10.67 1.45
N ALA A 74 10.08 -10.18 1.65
CA ALA A 74 11.22 -10.51 0.79
C ALA A 74 11.58 -12.01 0.78
N THR A 75 11.24 -12.77 1.82
CA THR A 75 11.46 -14.23 1.87
C THR A 75 10.30 -15.02 1.24
N HIS A 76 9.26 -14.35 0.72
CA HIS A 76 8.06 -14.97 0.18
C HIS A 76 7.77 -14.45 -1.25
N PRO A 77 8.33 -15.07 -2.30
CA PRO A 77 8.16 -14.62 -3.69
C PRO A 77 6.71 -14.47 -4.13
N GLN A 78 5.80 -15.28 -3.57
CA GLN A 78 4.35 -15.23 -3.84
C GLN A 78 3.70 -13.88 -3.45
N LEU A 79 4.36 -13.09 -2.61
CA LEU A 79 3.88 -11.80 -2.14
C LEU A 79 4.47 -10.61 -2.92
N GLU A 80 5.42 -10.85 -3.81
CA GLU A 80 6.04 -9.84 -4.67
C GLU A 80 5.00 -8.96 -5.40
N PRO A 81 3.86 -9.51 -5.90
CA PRO A 81 2.78 -8.68 -6.47
C PRO A 81 2.17 -7.63 -5.56
N TYR A 82 2.16 -7.85 -4.24
CA TYR A 82 1.53 -6.94 -3.27
C TYR A 82 2.52 -5.90 -2.71
N THR A 83 3.82 -6.13 -2.87
CA THR A 83 4.87 -5.26 -2.34
C THR A 83 4.78 -3.81 -2.84
N PRO A 84 4.51 -3.53 -4.13
CA PRO A 84 4.41 -2.15 -4.63
C PRO A 84 3.33 -1.33 -3.90
N TYR A 85 2.19 -1.95 -3.56
CA TYR A 85 1.11 -1.30 -2.81
C TYR A 85 1.54 -0.89 -1.41
N VAL A 86 2.28 -1.75 -0.70
CA VAL A 86 2.78 -1.43 0.65
C VAL A 86 3.87 -0.36 0.60
N VAL A 87 4.73 -0.38 -0.43
CA VAL A 87 5.71 0.67 -0.69
C VAL A 87 5.00 2.00 -0.96
N ARG A 88 3.91 2.00 -1.75
CA ARG A 88 3.07 3.19 -1.96
C ARG A 88 2.47 3.68 -0.65
N ALA A 89 1.89 2.78 0.15
CA ALA A 89 1.33 3.11 1.46
C ALA A 89 2.36 3.83 2.35
N MET A 90 3.62 3.36 2.40
CA MET A 90 4.70 4.06 3.11
C MET A 90 4.92 5.50 2.62
N GLY A 91 4.75 5.75 1.31
CA GLY A 91 4.75 7.09 0.72
C GLY A 91 3.62 7.97 1.24
N HIS A 92 2.38 7.46 1.25
CA HIS A 92 1.23 8.19 1.81
C HIS A 92 1.40 8.48 3.31
N ILE A 93 1.91 7.52 4.08
CA ILE A 93 2.19 7.70 5.51
C ILE A 93 3.23 8.81 5.71
N ALA A 94 4.35 8.77 4.98
CA ALA A 94 5.38 9.79 5.06
C ALA A 94 4.87 11.18 4.64
N HIS A 95 3.99 11.24 3.63
CA HIS A 95 3.37 12.48 3.18
C HIS A 95 2.50 13.12 4.27
N GLN A 96 1.65 12.33 4.94
CA GLN A 96 0.82 12.82 6.05
C GLN A 96 1.66 13.30 7.23
N GLU A 97 2.76 12.62 7.52
CA GLU A 97 3.73 13.03 8.55
C GLU A 97 4.60 14.24 8.16
N ARG A 98 4.31 14.89 7.03
CA ARG A 98 5.07 16.04 6.49
C ARG A 98 6.55 15.71 6.18
N ARG A 99 6.90 14.43 6.08
CA ARG A 99 8.24 13.96 5.70
C ARG A 99 8.35 13.88 4.19
N LEU A 100 8.23 15.03 3.52
CA LEU A 100 8.03 15.11 2.06
C LEU A 100 9.15 14.43 1.25
N SER A 101 10.42 14.57 1.63
CA SER A 101 11.53 13.89 0.94
C SER A 101 11.45 12.36 1.06
N ALA A 102 11.02 11.85 2.22
CA ALA A 102 10.81 10.42 2.40
C ALA A 102 9.59 9.94 1.61
N ALA A 103 8.52 10.72 1.59
CA ALA A 103 7.33 10.42 0.79
C ALA A 103 7.68 10.30 -0.70
N MET A 104 8.45 11.27 -1.23
CA MET A 104 8.96 11.25 -2.60
C MET A 104 9.76 9.97 -2.89
N ALA A 105 10.70 9.60 -2.02
CA ALA A 105 11.51 8.40 -2.20
C ALA A 105 10.67 7.11 -2.23
N TRP A 106 9.69 6.98 -1.32
CA TRP A 106 8.78 5.83 -1.29
C TRP A 106 7.89 5.77 -2.52
N LEU A 107 7.31 6.90 -2.95
CA LEU A 107 6.41 6.97 -4.10
C LEU A 107 7.15 6.68 -5.41
N HIS A 108 8.36 7.21 -5.62
CA HIS A 108 9.20 6.82 -6.76
C HIS A 108 9.53 5.32 -6.76
N ARG A 109 9.82 4.75 -5.58
CA ARG A 109 10.08 3.31 -5.49
C ARG A 109 8.83 2.51 -5.88
N ALA A 110 7.65 2.90 -5.40
CA ALA A 110 6.40 2.22 -5.72
C ALA A 110 6.07 2.33 -7.22
N GLU A 111 6.20 3.52 -7.79
CA GLU A 111 5.96 3.78 -9.20
C GLU A 111 6.84 2.89 -10.09
N ARG A 112 8.17 2.88 -9.86
CA ARG A 112 9.08 1.98 -10.60
C ARG A 112 8.71 0.51 -10.48
N LEU A 113 8.24 0.07 -9.31
CA LEU A 113 7.82 -1.31 -9.11
C LEU A 113 6.54 -1.65 -9.90
N PHE A 114 5.58 -0.73 -9.96
CA PHE A 114 4.38 -0.90 -10.79
C PHE A 114 4.73 -0.90 -12.29
N THR A 115 5.57 0.05 -12.73
CA THR A 115 6.07 0.12 -14.11
C THR A 115 6.80 -1.16 -14.53
N ALA A 116 7.71 -1.68 -13.69
CA ALA A 116 8.45 -2.91 -13.98
C ALA A 116 7.55 -4.14 -14.16
N ARG A 117 6.34 -4.10 -13.59
CA ARG A 117 5.32 -5.16 -13.68
C ARG A 117 4.30 -4.93 -14.80
N GLY A 118 4.38 -3.80 -15.50
CA GLY A 118 3.39 -3.40 -16.51
C GLY A 118 2.04 -2.96 -15.94
N ASP A 119 1.96 -2.68 -14.64
CA ASP A 119 0.73 -2.18 -13.99
C ASP A 119 0.66 -0.65 -14.13
N TRP A 120 0.37 -0.20 -15.35
CA TRP A 120 0.38 1.22 -15.71
C TRP A 120 -0.67 2.04 -14.97
N GLU A 121 -1.83 1.46 -14.67
CA GLU A 121 -2.91 2.12 -13.92
C GLU A 121 -2.44 2.46 -12.49
N GLN A 122 -1.80 1.52 -11.80
CA GLN A 122 -1.29 1.79 -10.46
C GLN A 122 -0.04 2.68 -10.48
N ALA A 123 0.79 2.57 -11.52
CA ALA A 123 1.93 3.46 -11.72
C ALA A 123 1.47 4.93 -11.87
N GLU A 124 0.46 5.18 -12.70
CA GLU A 124 -0.14 6.52 -12.88
C GLU A 124 -0.73 7.06 -11.56
N ARG A 125 -1.55 6.27 -10.86
CA ARG A 125 -2.09 6.65 -9.54
C ARG A 125 -0.99 7.05 -8.55
N THR A 126 0.12 6.33 -8.59
CA THR A 126 1.29 6.63 -7.76
C THR A 126 1.96 7.92 -8.19
N ALA A 127 2.12 8.13 -9.50
CA ALA A 127 2.70 9.33 -10.09
C ALA A 127 1.90 10.60 -9.76
N ILE A 128 0.56 10.51 -9.74
CA ILE A 128 -0.31 11.61 -9.28
C ILE A 128 0.00 12.00 -7.84
N THR A 129 0.09 11.03 -6.93
CA THR A 129 0.43 11.31 -5.53
C THR A 129 1.84 11.89 -5.40
N LEU A 130 2.80 11.36 -6.18
CA LEU A 130 4.18 11.86 -6.24
C LEU A 130 4.23 13.32 -6.73
N ALA A 131 3.46 13.67 -7.75
CA ALA A 131 3.38 15.04 -8.27
C ALA A 131 2.95 16.04 -7.20
N TRP A 132 1.95 15.69 -6.38
CA TRP A 132 1.54 16.51 -5.22
C TRP A 132 2.68 16.72 -4.23
N VAL A 133 3.46 15.67 -3.94
CA VAL A 133 4.63 15.77 -3.06
C VAL A 133 5.72 16.66 -3.67
N LEU A 134 5.98 16.53 -4.98
CA LEU A 134 6.98 17.32 -5.70
C LEU A 134 6.63 18.81 -5.76
N ILE A 135 5.35 19.15 -5.96
CA ILE A 135 4.86 20.54 -5.89
C ILE A 135 5.14 21.13 -4.50
N ARG A 136 4.84 20.38 -3.43
CA ARG A 136 5.12 20.81 -2.05
C ARG A 136 6.61 20.96 -1.76
N LEU A 137 7.46 20.23 -2.47
CA LEU A 137 8.91 20.35 -2.43
C LEU A 137 9.46 21.46 -3.34
N ARG A 138 8.61 22.28 -3.97
CA ARG A 138 9.00 23.34 -4.92
C ARG A 138 9.72 22.79 -6.17
N ARG A 139 9.28 21.63 -6.67
CA ARG A 139 9.81 20.99 -7.90
C ARG A 139 8.69 20.75 -8.93
N PRO A 140 8.02 21.79 -9.44
CA PRO A 140 6.88 21.63 -10.35
C PRO A 140 7.26 21.00 -11.70
N GLU A 141 8.46 21.22 -12.22
CA GLU A 141 8.92 20.62 -13.48
C GLU A 141 9.05 19.10 -13.35
N ALA A 142 9.58 18.64 -12.20
CA ALA A 142 9.66 17.21 -11.90
C ALA A 142 8.26 16.59 -11.72
N ALA A 143 7.30 17.36 -11.20
CA ALA A 143 5.91 16.90 -11.08
C ALA A 143 5.27 16.70 -12.45
N LEU A 144 5.47 17.63 -13.39
CA LEU A 144 5.01 17.51 -14.77
C LEU A 144 5.68 16.32 -15.48
N GLN A 145 6.98 16.14 -15.29
CA GLN A 145 7.71 15.01 -15.88
C GLN A 145 7.14 13.67 -15.39
N ALA A 146 6.90 13.54 -14.08
CA ALA A 146 6.34 12.32 -13.49
C ALA A 146 4.96 11.97 -14.07
N LEU A 147 4.13 12.97 -14.38
CA LEU A 147 2.81 12.77 -14.98
C LEU A 147 2.90 12.50 -16.49
N SER A 148 3.87 13.08 -17.19
CA SER A 148 3.98 12.97 -18.66
C SER A 148 4.21 11.55 -19.19
N CYS A 149 4.64 10.63 -18.33
CA CYS A 149 4.84 9.22 -18.64
C CYS A 149 3.54 8.42 -18.77
N TYR A 150 2.40 9.00 -18.39
CA TYR A 150 1.09 8.36 -18.37
C TYR A 150 0.11 9.23 -19.18
N LYS A 151 -0.53 8.67 -20.20
CA LYS A 151 -1.47 9.33 -21.11
C LYS A 151 -2.69 8.47 -21.32
#